data_AF-A0A3L8PJ23-F1
#
_entry.id   AF-A0A3L8PJ23-F1
#
_cell.length_a   1.000
_cell.length_b   1.000
_cell.length_c   1.000
_cell.angle_alpha   90.00
_cell.angle_beta   90.00
_cell.angle_gamma   90.00
#
_symmetry.space_group_name_H-M   'P 1'
#
loop_
_entity.id
_entity.type
_entity.pdbx_description
1 polymer ?
#
loop_
_entity_poly.entity_id
_entity_poly.type
_entity_poly.pdbx_seq_one_letter_code
_entity_poly.pdbx_strand_id
1 'polypeptide(L)'
;MRRRQRKSQPFTVRYVPVASDGSLDQTLTITNNTDVSVMPTLRFRPHNVYGLELPHVTTRGVHGSHAGQALLPAGGSLHEVLRFDGQGADQVRSVEVELAGAEEIDHPALEQEVTTVMIDLEQKATADPGEFWGIGAVNPNPFGVTIRISLVALEERRRDHPRQVVDVVTLQEDVDLASSSHDVIWLPDDVRGQFHQVVHHLVPPTYA
;
A
#
# COMPACT_ATOMS: atom_id res chain seq x y z
N MET A 1 32.63 -2.82 -27.45
CA MET A 1 32.26 -3.01 -26.03
C MET A 1 30.86 -3.63 -25.95
N ARG A 2 30.72 -4.91 -25.60
CA ARG A 2 29.40 -5.53 -25.37
C ARG A 2 28.87 -5.03 -24.03
N ARG A 3 27.84 -4.19 -24.07
CA ARG A 3 27.10 -3.74 -22.88
C ARG A 3 26.52 -5.00 -22.22
N ARG A 4 27.06 -5.39 -21.06
CA ARG A 4 26.55 -6.50 -20.27
C ARG A 4 25.06 -6.23 -20.02
N GLN A 5 24.17 -7.02 -20.62
CA GLN A 5 22.74 -6.94 -20.35
C GLN A 5 22.58 -7.18 -18.85
N ARG A 6 22.22 -6.13 -18.11
CA ARG A 6 21.96 -6.22 -16.67
C ARG A 6 20.76 -7.16 -16.55
N LYS A 7 20.94 -8.34 -15.94
CA LYS A 7 19.82 -9.23 -15.63
C LYS A 7 18.75 -8.40 -14.93
N SER A 8 17.51 -8.47 -15.41
CA SER A 8 16.40 -7.80 -14.73
C SER A 8 16.35 -8.32 -13.29
N GLN A 9 16.22 -7.42 -12.33
CA GLN A 9 16.02 -7.83 -10.95
C GLN A 9 14.60 -8.41 -10.84
N PRO A 10 14.40 -9.55 -10.17
CA PRO A 10 13.07 -10.17 -10.05
C PRO A 10 12.08 -9.22 -9.38
N PHE A 11 12.56 -8.42 -8.43
CA PHE A 11 11.78 -7.37 -7.79
C PHE A 11 12.49 -6.03 -7.91
N THR A 12 11.71 -4.97 -8.12
CA THR A 12 12.19 -3.59 -8.08
C THR A 12 11.41 -2.80 -7.05
N VAL A 13 12.10 -1.91 -6.35
CA VAL A 13 11.53 -1.15 -5.23
C VAL A 13 11.72 0.33 -5.48
N ARG A 14 10.66 1.11 -5.25
CA ARG A 14 10.68 2.57 -5.29
C ARG A 14 10.00 3.12 -4.05
N TYR A 15 10.74 3.90 -3.28
CA TYR A 15 10.21 4.59 -2.11
C TYR A 15 10.06 6.09 -2.40
N VAL A 16 8.95 6.67 -1.99
CA VAL A 16 8.61 8.09 -2.14
C VAL A 16 8.39 8.67 -0.73
N PRO A 17 9.32 9.48 -0.21
CA PRO A 17 9.15 10.05 1.13
C PRO A 17 8.05 11.10 1.17
N VAL A 18 7.95 11.98 0.18
CA VAL A 18 6.95 13.04 0.10
C VAL A 18 6.27 12.98 -1.26
N ALA A 19 4.94 12.89 -1.27
CA ALA A 19 4.16 12.90 -2.49
C ALA A 19 4.10 14.30 -3.10
N SER A 20 4.26 14.39 -4.43
CA SER A 20 4.24 15.67 -5.16
C SER A 20 2.83 16.19 -5.44
N ASP A 21 1.82 15.34 -5.34
CA ASP A 21 0.42 15.60 -5.69
C ASP A 21 -0.49 15.73 -4.46
N GLY A 22 0.08 15.73 -3.26
CA GLY A 22 -0.69 15.81 -2.01
C GLY A 22 -1.29 14.48 -1.55
N SER A 23 -1.01 13.37 -2.24
CA SER A 23 -1.36 12.01 -1.82
C SER A 23 -0.52 11.55 -0.61
N LEU A 24 -0.49 10.23 -0.37
CA LEU A 24 0.23 9.64 0.75
C LEU A 24 1.73 9.86 0.64
N ASP A 25 2.29 10.42 1.71
CA ASP A 25 3.72 10.42 1.93
C ASP A 25 4.17 9.01 2.34
N GLN A 26 5.48 8.77 2.33
CA GLN A 26 6.08 7.54 2.84
C GLN A 26 5.61 6.25 2.14
N THR A 27 5.35 6.33 0.83
CA THR A 27 4.86 5.19 0.05
C THR A 27 6.00 4.36 -0.53
N LEU A 28 5.78 3.06 -0.59
CA LEU A 28 6.69 2.07 -1.15
C LEU A 28 5.96 1.32 -2.27
N THR A 29 6.54 1.31 -3.46
CA THR A 29 6.06 0.50 -4.59
C THR A 29 7.06 -0.62 -4.83
N ILE A 30 6.56 -1.86 -4.79
CA ILE A 30 7.33 -3.05 -5.12
C ILE A 30 6.73 -3.63 -6.39
N THR A 31 7.53 -3.77 -7.44
CA THR A 31 7.10 -4.35 -8.71
C THR A 31 7.71 -5.74 -8.85
N ASN A 32 6.86 -6.70 -9.20
CA ASN A 32 7.24 -8.08 -9.49
C ASN A 32 7.43 -8.25 -10.99
N ASN A 33 8.68 -8.48 -11.40
CA ASN A 33 9.05 -8.69 -12.80
C ASN A 33 9.08 -10.19 -13.17
N THR A 34 8.55 -11.05 -12.31
CA THR A 34 8.43 -12.50 -12.54
C THR A 34 7.02 -12.88 -12.99
N ASP A 35 6.87 -14.12 -13.42
CA ASP A 35 5.62 -14.76 -13.83
C ASP A 35 4.90 -15.48 -12.68
N VAL A 36 5.40 -15.35 -11.45
CA VAL A 36 4.85 -16.00 -10.25
C VAL A 36 4.40 -14.95 -9.25
N SER A 37 3.16 -15.07 -8.77
CA SER A 37 2.63 -14.23 -7.69
C SER A 37 3.22 -14.68 -6.35
N VAL A 38 3.54 -13.73 -5.47
CA VAL A 38 4.19 -14.04 -4.19
C VAL A 38 3.61 -13.25 -3.03
N MET A 39 3.79 -13.74 -1.81
CA MET A 39 3.64 -12.99 -0.57
C MET A 39 5.03 -12.68 0.00
N PRO A 40 5.58 -11.48 -0.23
CA PRO A 40 6.92 -11.14 0.23
C PRO A 40 6.90 -10.78 1.72
N THR A 41 7.93 -11.25 2.43
CA THR A 41 8.29 -10.75 3.77
C THR A 41 9.46 -9.80 3.63
N LEU A 42 9.24 -8.53 3.97
CA LEU A 42 10.21 -7.46 3.80
C LEU A 42 10.85 -7.03 5.12
N ARG A 43 12.11 -6.62 5.05
CA ARG A 43 12.80 -5.91 6.12
C ARG A 43 13.11 -4.50 5.67
N PHE A 44 12.92 -3.55 6.57
CA PHE A 44 13.08 -2.13 6.30
C PHE A 44 14.18 -1.55 7.19
N ARG A 45 15.11 -0.80 6.59
CA ARG A 45 16.08 0.02 7.33
C ARG A 45 15.88 1.49 6.96
N PRO A 46 15.29 2.30 7.85
CA PRO A 46 15.06 3.71 7.60
C PRO A 46 16.38 4.51 7.68
N HIS A 47 16.53 5.47 6.78
CA HIS A 47 17.68 6.36 6.72
C HIS A 47 17.24 7.82 6.65
N ASN A 48 18.08 8.73 7.18
CA ASN A 48 17.85 10.16 7.08
C ASN A 48 18.37 10.76 5.76
N VAL A 49 18.29 12.09 5.63
CA VAL A 49 18.75 12.83 4.42
C VAL A 49 20.23 12.63 4.10
N TYR A 50 21.05 12.28 5.09
CA TYR A 50 22.49 12.04 4.94
C TYR A 50 22.82 10.57 4.64
N GLY A 51 21.81 9.70 4.50
CA GLY A 51 22.00 8.26 4.31
C GLY A 51 22.47 7.53 5.57
N LEU A 52 22.32 8.13 6.75
CA LEU A 52 22.60 7.46 8.02
C LEU A 52 21.38 6.67 8.46
N GLU A 53 21.59 5.41 8.83
CA GLU A 53 20.54 4.55 9.39
C GLU A 53 20.01 5.15 10.70
N LEU A 54 18.70 5.00 10.92
CA LEU A 54 18.00 5.45 12.13
C LEU A 54 17.66 4.23 13.00
N PRO A 55 18.59 3.76 13.87
CA PRO A 55 18.47 2.47 14.56
C PRO A 55 17.38 2.43 15.64
N HIS A 56 16.83 3.59 16.02
CA HIS A 56 15.76 3.71 17.00
C HIS A 56 14.38 3.94 16.34
N VAL A 57 14.31 3.84 15.02
CA VAL A 57 13.07 3.96 14.26
C VAL A 57 12.63 2.57 13.82
N THR A 58 11.45 2.15 14.29
CA THR A 58 10.78 0.95 13.80
C THR A 58 9.94 1.30 12.59
N THR A 59 10.00 0.47 11.55
CA THR A 59 9.21 0.66 10.33
C THR A 59 8.22 -0.48 10.17
N ARG A 60 6.95 -0.17 9.88
CA ARG A 60 5.90 -1.13 9.57
C ARG A 60 5.18 -0.72 8.29
N GLY A 61 4.84 -1.70 7.47
CA GLY A 61 3.94 -1.49 6.34
C GLY A 61 2.48 -1.60 6.79
N VAL A 62 1.62 -0.70 6.34
CA VAL A 62 0.16 -0.71 6.61
C VAL A 62 -0.48 -2.02 6.12
N HIS A 63 -0.04 -2.55 4.99
CA HIS A 63 -0.51 -3.80 4.40
C HIS A 63 0.20 -5.05 4.94
N GLY A 64 1.09 -4.91 5.92
CA GLY A 64 1.71 -6.08 6.54
C GLY A 64 2.75 -6.79 5.67
N SER A 65 3.32 -6.14 4.64
CA SER A 65 4.42 -6.72 3.82
C SER A 65 5.67 -7.09 4.64
N HIS A 66 5.87 -6.48 5.81
CA HIS A 66 6.90 -6.87 6.77
C HIS A 66 6.65 -8.22 7.47
N ALA A 67 5.42 -8.74 7.36
CA ALA A 67 4.96 -9.98 7.96
C ALA A 67 4.41 -10.98 6.93
N GLY A 68 4.63 -10.74 5.63
CA GLY A 68 4.18 -11.64 4.57
C GLY A 68 2.67 -11.66 4.37
N GLN A 69 1.95 -10.56 4.64
CA GLN A 69 0.48 -10.54 4.59
C GLN A 69 -0.10 -10.02 3.26
N ALA A 70 0.72 -9.35 2.44
CA ALA A 70 0.27 -8.74 1.19
C ALA A 70 0.66 -9.58 -0.02
N LEU A 71 -0.28 -9.78 -0.93
CA LEU A 71 -0.01 -10.44 -2.21
C LEU A 71 0.60 -9.43 -3.20
N LEU A 72 1.70 -9.85 -3.81
CA LEU A 72 2.39 -9.15 -4.88
C LEU A 72 2.18 -9.98 -6.18
N PRO A 73 1.26 -9.55 -7.06
CA PRO A 73 0.89 -10.34 -8.23
C PRO A 73 2.02 -10.43 -9.25
N ALA A 74 2.06 -11.53 -10.01
CA ALA A 74 2.96 -11.70 -11.16
C ALA A 74 2.81 -10.53 -12.13
N GLY A 75 3.94 -9.96 -12.58
CA GLY A 75 3.95 -8.80 -13.48
C GLY A 75 3.38 -7.49 -12.91
N GLY A 76 2.88 -7.48 -11.66
CA GLY A 76 2.19 -6.33 -11.08
C GLY A 76 2.97 -5.64 -9.96
N SER A 77 2.29 -4.76 -9.23
CA SER A 77 2.88 -3.98 -8.14
C SER A 77 2.09 -4.09 -6.84
N LEU A 78 2.83 -4.04 -5.73
CA LEU A 78 2.30 -3.82 -4.39
C LEU A 78 2.63 -2.38 -3.98
N HIS A 79 1.59 -1.64 -3.64
CA HIS A 79 1.70 -0.30 -3.04
C HIS A 79 1.53 -0.43 -1.54
N GLU A 80 2.51 0.03 -0.79
CA GLU A 80 2.57 -0.06 0.66
C GLU A 80 2.75 1.35 1.24
N VAL A 81 2.15 1.60 2.38
CA VAL A 81 2.35 2.84 3.14
C VAL A 81 3.21 2.48 4.34
N LEU A 82 4.32 3.18 4.53
CA LEU A 82 5.23 2.92 5.64
C LEU A 82 4.90 3.85 6.81
N ARG A 83 4.68 3.25 7.97
CA ARG A 83 4.60 3.92 9.26
C ARG A 83 5.94 3.81 9.98
N PHE A 84 6.41 4.94 10.49
CA PHE A 84 7.64 5.03 11.27
C PHE A 84 7.31 5.45 12.69
N ASP A 85 7.78 4.67 13.66
CA ASP A 85 7.62 4.96 15.08
C ASP A 85 9.00 5.00 15.76
N GLY A 86 9.14 5.82 16.80
CA GLY A 86 10.38 5.95 17.58
C GLY A 86 11.14 7.26 17.35
N GLN A 87 12.28 7.38 18.02
CA GLN A 87 13.08 8.62 18.01
C GLN A 87 13.69 8.86 16.63
N GLY A 88 13.31 9.96 15.98
CA GLY A 88 13.80 10.36 14.67
C GLY A 88 12.95 9.89 13.48
N ALA A 89 11.73 9.38 13.72
CA ALA A 89 10.81 8.95 12.67
C ALA A 89 10.49 10.07 11.64
N ASP A 90 10.40 11.32 12.10
CA ASP A 90 10.18 12.52 11.26
C ASP A 90 11.37 12.87 10.35
N GLN A 91 12.53 12.26 10.59
CA GLN A 91 13.77 12.45 9.83
C GLN A 91 13.95 11.44 8.69
N VAL A 92 13.07 10.44 8.58
CA VAL A 92 13.17 9.42 7.52
C VAL A 92 13.04 10.07 6.14
N ARG A 93 13.99 9.77 5.25
CA ARG A 93 14.03 10.27 3.87
C ARG A 93 14.28 9.19 2.82
N SER A 94 14.81 8.05 3.23
CA SER A 94 14.90 6.86 2.40
C SER A 94 14.76 5.61 3.25
N VAL A 95 14.43 4.50 2.59
CA VAL A 95 14.35 3.18 3.23
C VAL A 95 15.11 2.20 2.35
N GLU A 96 16.06 1.48 2.96
CA GLU A 96 16.62 0.30 2.34
C GLU A 96 15.64 -0.86 2.60
N VAL A 97 15.31 -1.59 1.53
CA VAL A 97 14.36 -2.70 1.58
C VAL A 97 15.07 -3.98 1.21
N GLU A 98 14.99 -4.97 2.10
CA GLU A 98 15.54 -6.30 1.93
C GLU A 98 14.38 -7.32 1.84
N LEU A 99 14.40 -8.17 0.82
CA LEU A 99 13.49 -9.31 0.73
C LEU A 99 14.00 -10.42 1.66
N ALA A 100 13.34 -10.61 2.81
CA ALA A 100 13.71 -11.63 3.79
C ALA A 100 13.15 -13.01 3.43
N GLY A 101 12.04 -13.06 2.70
CA GLY A 101 11.42 -14.29 2.20
C GLY A 101 10.31 -13.97 1.21
N ALA A 102 9.89 -14.96 0.43
CA ALA A 102 8.75 -14.87 -0.46
C ALA A 102 8.10 -16.25 -0.55
N GLU A 103 6.79 -16.31 -0.30
CA GLU A 103 5.97 -17.50 -0.51
C GLU A 103 5.31 -17.39 -1.88
N GLU A 104 5.41 -18.42 -2.71
CA GLU A 104 4.72 -18.47 -4.01
C GLU A 104 3.23 -18.75 -3.80
N ILE A 105 2.38 -18.00 -4.50
CA ILE A 105 0.92 -18.11 -4.43
C ILE A 105 0.38 -18.38 -5.83
N ASP A 106 -0.54 -19.33 -5.93
CA ASP A 106 -1.32 -19.54 -7.14
C ASP A 106 -2.39 -18.45 -7.26
N HIS A 107 -1.99 -17.33 -7.85
CA HIS A 107 -2.86 -16.20 -8.14
C HIS A 107 -2.53 -15.70 -9.55
N PRO A 108 -3.56 -15.47 -10.41
CA PRO A 108 -3.34 -14.99 -11.77
C PRO A 108 -2.61 -13.64 -11.79
N ALA A 109 -1.84 -13.39 -12.84
CA ALA A 109 -1.26 -12.06 -13.06
C ALA A 109 -2.39 -11.05 -13.22
N LEU A 110 -2.27 -9.87 -12.58
CA LEU A 110 -3.21 -8.78 -12.82
C LEU A 110 -2.99 -8.22 -14.22
N GLU A 111 -4.08 -8.03 -14.96
CA GLU A 111 -4.04 -7.29 -16.23
C GLU A 111 -4.10 -5.78 -15.98
N GLN A 112 -4.84 -5.38 -14.94
CA GLN A 112 -5.08 -4.00 -14.55
C GLN A 112 -5.13 -3.87 -13.02
N GLU A 113 -4.71 -2.72 -12.50
CA GLU A 113 -4.70 -2.47 -11.05
C GLU A 113 -6.12 -2.38 -10.50
N VAL A 114 -6.35 -3.03 -9.36
CA VAL A 114 -7.54 -2.85 -8.54
C VAL A 114 -7.45 -1.46 -7.91
N THR A 115 -8.57 -0.74 -7.81
CA THR A 115 -8.58 0.62 -7.29
C THR A 115 -9.60 0.75 -6.15
N THR A 116 -9.22 1.49 -5.11
CA THR A 116 -10.12 1.90 -4.03
C THR A 116 -10.05 3.40 -3.85
N VAL A 117 -11.19 4.05 -3.68
CA VAL A 117 -11.30 5.51 -3.45
C VAL A 117 -12.27 5.82 -2.32
N MET A 118 -12.06 6.96 -1.66
CA MET A 118 -13.08 7.54 -0.79
C MET A 118 -14.22 8.07 -1.64
N ILE A 119 -15.47 7.81 -1.23
CA ILE A 119 -16.68 8.33 -1.89
C ILE A 119 -17.59 9.05 -0.91
N ASP A 120 -18.36 10.00 -1.44
CA ASP A 120 -19.40 10.73 -0.73
C ASP A 120 -20.76 10.00 -0.71
N LEU A 121 -21.79 10.61 -0.13
CA LEU A 121 -23.16 10.06 -0.11
C LEU A 121 -23.78 9.92 -1.51
N GLU A 122 -23.29 10.67 -2.50
CA GLU A 122 -23.70 10.59 -3.90
C GLU A 122 -22.86 9.57 -4.68
N GLN A 123 -21.99 8.81 -4.00
CA GLN A 123 -21.05 7.83 -4.57
C GLN A 123 -20.01 8.45 -5.52
N LYS A 124 -19.71 9.74 -5.36
CA LYS A 124 -18.65 10.41 -6.12
C LYS A 124 -17.35 10.34 -5.34
N ALA A 125 -16.25 10.17 -6.06
CA ALA A 125 -14.92 10.21 -5.46
C ALA A 125 -14.67 11.57 -4.79
N THR A 126 -14.19 11.55 -3.55
CA THR A 126 -13.84 12.75 -2.78
C THR A 126 -12.44 12.64 -2.19
N ALA A 127 -11.81 13.78 -1.96
CA ALA A 127 -10.56 13.89 -1.20
C ALA A 127 -10.77 14.57 0.15
N ASP A 128 -12.01 14.98 0.47
CA ASP A 128 -12.36 15.64 1.73
C ASP A 128 -12.76 14.59 2.78
N PRO A 129 -12.01 14.45 3.89
CA PRO A 129 -12.39 13.58 5.00
C PRO A 129 -13.80 13.87 5.55
N GLY A 130 -14.26 15.12 5.51
CA GLY A 130 -15.59 15.53 5.96
C GLY A 130 -16.72 15.06 5.06
N GLU A 131 -16.41 14.65 3.83
CA GLU A 131 -17.32 14.07 2.85
C GLU A 131 -17.08 12.57 2.64
N PHE A 132 -16.17 11.95 3.38
CA PHE A 132 -15.88 10.52 3.26
C PHE A 132 -16.96 9.68 3.97
N TRP A 133 -17.81 9.03 3.18
CA TRP A 133 -18.96 8.23 3.66
C TRP A 133 -18.85 6.74 3.32
N GLY A 134 -18.15 6.40 2.25
CA GLY A 134 -17.96 5.02 1.85
C GLY A 134 -16.71 4.84 1.02
N ILE A 135 -16.40 3.59 0.70
CA ILE A 135 -15.30 3.21 -0.17
C ILE A 135 -15.89 2.72 -1.49
N GLY A 136 -15.45 3.32 -2.60
CA GLY A 136 -15.66 2.75 -3.93
C GLY A 136 -14.50 1.82 -4.26
N ALA A 137 -14.79 0.56 -4.60
CA ALA A 137 -13.82 -0.43 -5.04
C ALA A 137 -14.10 -0.83 -6.49
N VAL A 138 -13.04 -1.00 -7.28
CA VAL A 138 -13.15 -1.37 -8.71
C VAL A 138 -12.17 -2.48 -9.02
N ASN A 139 -12.68 -3.60 -9.52
CA ASN A 139 -11.87 -4.66 -10.10
C ASN A 139 -12.07 -4.69 -11.63
N PRO A 140 -11.13 -4.16 -12.41
CA PRO A 140 -11.22 -4.17 -13.87
C PRO A 140 -10.83 -5.50 -14.51
N ASN A 141 -10.37 -6.48 -13.73
CA ASN A 141 -9.83 -7.74 -14.26
C ASN A 141 -10.96 -8.71 -14.66
N PRO A 142 -10.71 -9.63 -15.62
CA PRO A 142 -11.70 -10.61 -16.08
C PRO A 142 -11.94 -11.77 -15.09
N PHE A 143 -11.39 -11.71 -13.89
CA PHE A 143 -11.53 -12.69 -12.81
C PHE A 143 -11.78 -11.97 -11.47
N GLY A 144 -12.34 -12.69 -10.50
CA GLY A 144 -12.56 -12.15 -9.16
C GLY A 144 -11.27 -12.04 -8.35
N VAL A 145 -11.21 -11.08 -7.43
CA VAL A 145 -10.06 -10.84 -6.56
C VAL A 145 -10.52 -10.59 -5.13
N THR A 146 -9.67 -10.90 -4.16
CA THR A 146 -9.92 -10.60 -2.75
C THR A 146 -8.96 -9.50 -2.30
N ILE A 147 -9.49 -8.43 -1.71
CA ILE A 147 -8.69 -7.32 -1.19
C ILE A 147 -8.96 -7.10 0.30
N ARG A 148 -7.92 -6.67 1.01
CA ARG A 148 -8.05 -6.13 2.36
C ARG A 148 -7.91 -4.63 2.32
N ILE A 149 -8.86 -3.93 2.93
CA ILE A 149 -8.93 -2.46 2.91
C ILE A 149 -8.56 -1.89 4.27
N SER A 150 -7.76 -0.82 4.27
CA SER A 150 -7.40 -0.06 5.45
C SER A 150 -7.67 1.43 5.26
N LEU A 151 -8.19 2.06 6.31
CA LEU A 151 -8.38 3.49 6.42
C LEU A 151 -7.16 4.11 7.10
N VAL A 152 -6.62 5.18 6.52
CA VAL A 152 -5.36 5.79 6.98
C VAL A 152 -5.62 7.20 7.47
N ALA A 153 -5.27 7.46 8.74
CA ALA A 153 -5.22 8.79 9.30
C ALA A 153 -3.79 9.31 9.26
N LEU A 154 -3.63 10.56 8.82
CA LEU A 154 -2.35 11.24 8.71
C LEU A 154 -2.25 12.32 9.77
N GLU A 155 -1.03 12.63 10.20
CA GLU A 155 -0.80 13.86 10.96
C GLU A 155 -1.03 15.11 10.09
N GLU A 156 -1.24 16.24 10.76
CA GLU A 156 -1.21 17.53 10.10
C GLU A 156 0.17 17.78 9.47
N ARG A 157 0.19 18.35 8.26
CA ARG A 157 1.45 18.64 7.57
C ARG A 157 2.24 19.71 8.32
N ARG A 158 3.44 19.36 8.75
CA ARG A 158 4.38 20.28 9.41
C ARG A 158 5.49 20.66 8.44
N ARG A 159 5.36 21.84 7.81
CA ARG A 159 6.33 22.33 6.80
C ARG A 159 6.54 21.28 5.70
N ASP A 160 7.80 21.08 5.28
CA ASP A 160 8.19 20.13 4.24
C ASP A 160 8.54 18.73 4.81
N HIS A 161 8.18 18.45 6.07
CA HIS A 161 8.34 17.11 6.61
C HIS A 161 7.30 16.16 5.98
N PRO A 162 7.69 14.89 5.70
CA PRO A 162 6.73 13.87 5.33
C PRO A 162 5.68 13.70 6.42
N ARG A 163 4.40 13.70 6.03
CA ARG A 163 3.28 13.33 6.90
C ARG A 163 3.41 11.87 7.30
N GLN A 164 3.37 11.62 8.59
CA GLN A 164 3.29 10.28 9.15
C GLN A 164 1.85 9.76 9.22
N VAL A 165 1.73 8.44 9.11
CA VAL A 165 0.52 7.71 9.47
C VAL A 165 0.40 7.69 10.99
N VAL A 166 -0.66 8.29 11.53
CA VAL A 166 -0.92 8.32 12.98
C VAL A 166 -1.82 7.18 13.43
N ASP A 167 -2.78 6.80 12.58
CA ASP A 167 -3.71 5.72 12.86
C ASP A 167 -4.09 4.95 11.58
N VAL A 168 -4.41 3.67 11.77
CA VAL A 168 -4.82 2.76 10.71
C VAL A 168 -5.94 1.89 11.23
N VAL A 169 -7.07 1.90 10.53
CA VAL A 169 -8.17 0.98 10.81
C VAL A 169 -8.36 0.07 9.61
N THR A 170 -8.04 -1.20 9.78
CA THR A 170 -8.29 -2.23 8.78
C THR A 170 -9.71 -2.78 8.96
N LEU A 171 -10.45 -2.91 7.86
CA LEU A 171 -11.77 -3.55 7.90
C LEU A 171 -11.62 -5.01 8.37
N GLN A 172 -12.60 -5.48 9.15
CA GLN A 172 -12.52 -6.82 9.75
C GLN A 172 -12.58 -7.94 8.71
N GLU A 173 -13.37 -7.73 7.67
CA GLU A 173 -13.60 -8.69 6.60
C GLU A 173 -12.83 -8.27 5.34
N ASP A 174 -12.30 -9.28 4.65
CA ASP A 174 -11.78 -9.09 3.31
C ASP A 174 -12.94 -8.92 2.33
N VAL A 175 -12.69 -8.17 1.26
CA VAL A 175 -13.70 -7.82 0.27
C VAL A 175 -13.42 -8.60 -1.00
N ASP A 176 -14.37 -9.45 -1.36
CA ASP A 176 -14.36 -10.17 -2.63
C ASP A 176 -15.01 -9.33 -3.72
N LEU A 177 -14.21 -8.97 -4.73
CA LEU A 177 -14.67 -8.23 -5.90
C LEU A 177 -14.84 -9.22 -7.05
N ALA A 178 -16.03 -9.24 -7.64
CA ALA A 178 -16.29 -10.03 -8.83
C ALA A 178 -15.45 -9.54 -10.04
N SER A 179 -15.43 -10.34 -11.10
CA SER A 179 -14.83 -9.95 -12.38
C SER A 179 -15.51 -8.70 -12.93
N SER A 180 -14.71 -7.73 -13.39
CA SER A 180 -15.20 -6.48 -14.01
C SER A 180 -16.26 -5.76 -13.16
N SER A 181 -16.07 -5.70 -11.84
CA SER A 181 -17.04 -5.18 -10.88
C SER A 181 -16.70 -3.78 -10.36
N HIS A 182 -17.74 -3.13 -9.83
CA HIS A 182 -17.64 -1.96 -8.99
C HIS A 182 -18.53 -2.18 -7.77
N ASP A 183 -17.96 -2.05 -6.58
CA ASP A 183 -18.64 -2.27 -5.31
C ASP A 183 -18.49 -1.04 -4.40
N VAL A 184 -19.50 -0.82 -3.56
CA VAL A 184 -19.54 0.27 -2.59
C VAL A 184 -19.65 -0.31 -1.19
N ILE A 185 -18.73 0.11 -0.32
CA ILE A 185 -18.69 -0.29 1.09
C ILE A 185 -19.02 0.95 1.92
N TRP A 186 -20.19 0.96 2.53
CA TRP A 186 -20.60 2.06 3.41
C TRP A 186 -19.93 1.91 4.76
N LEU A 187 -19.41 3.02 5.27
CA LEU A 187 -18.79 3.09 6.58
C LEU A 187 -19.78 3.67 7.60
N PRO A 188 -19.64 3.37 8.90
CA PRO A 188 -20.49 3.97 9.92
C PRO A 188 -20.22 5.47 10.08
N ASP A 189 -21.20 6.24 10.56
CA ASP A 189 -21.08 7.70 10.69
C ASP A 189 -19.92 8.17 11.59
N ASP A 190 -19.46 7.32 12.51
CA ASP A 190 -18.42 7.67 13.46
C ASP A 190 -17.04 7.84 12.82
N VAL A 191 -16.73 7.16 11.71
CA VAL A 191 -15.43 7.30 11.02
C VAL A 191 -15.29 8.59 10.20
N ARG A 192 -16.37 9.36 10.06
CA ARG A 192 -16.41 10.59 9.26
C ARG A 192 -15.40 11.62 9.76
N GLY A 193 -14.64 12.21 8.83
CA GLY A 193 -13.63 13.23 9.14
C GLY A 193 -12.36 12.72 9.81
N GLN A 194 -12.27 11.43 10.15
CA GLN A 194 -11.11 10.87 10.87
C GLN A 194 -9.99 10.42 9.93
N PHE A 195 -10.36 9.86 8.77
CA PHE A 195 -9.42 9.25 7.84
C PHE A 195 -9.22 10.11 6.59
N HIS A 196 -8.00 10.09 6.08
CA HIS A 196 -7.56 10.95 5.00
C HIS A 196 -7.44 10.20 3.67
N GLN A 197 -7.30 8.87 3.74
CA GLN A 197 -7.05 8.00 2.60
C GLN A 197 -7.59 6.60 2.84
N VAL A 198 -7.91 5.93 1.73
CA VAL A 198 -8.24 4.51 1.68
C VAL A 198 -7.13 3.81 0.90
N VAL A 199 -6.59 2.76 1.47
CA VAL A 199 -5.59 1.90 0.83
C VAL A 199 -6.05 0.45 0.85
N HIS A 200 -5.57 -0.33 -0.09
CA HIS A 200 -5.86 -1.76 -0.15
C HIS A 200 -4.63 -2.55 -0.59
N HIS A 201 -4.65 -3.83 -0.29
CA HIS A 201 -3.77 -4.82 -0.90
C HIS A 201 -4.56 -6.06 -1.27
N LEU A 202 -4.07 -6.77 -2.28
CA LEU A 202 -4.54 -8.12 -2.58
C LEU A 202 -4.15 -9.06 -1.45
N VAL A 203 -5.05 -9.99 -1.13
CA VAL A 203 -4.79 -11.15 -0.27
C VAL A 203 -5.06 -12.42 -1.08
N PRO A 204 -4.52 -13.58 -0.67
CA PRO A 204 -4.90 -14.84 -1.31
C PRO A 204 -6.42 -15.02 -1.31
N PRO A 205 -7.00 -15.59 -2.38
CA PRO A 205 -8.43 -15.80 -2.45
C PRO A 205 -8.88 -16.68 -1.30
N THR A 206 -9.96 -16.28 -0.62
CA THR A 206 -10.60 -17.05 0.45
C THR A 206 -11.44 -18.22 -0.07
N TYR A 207 -11.55 -18.36 -1.39
CA TYR A 207 -12.34 -19.41 -2.04
C TYR A 207 -11.54 -20.72 -2.14
N ALA A 208 -11.98 -21.73 -1.39
CA ALA A 208 -11.62 -23.14 -1.57
C ALA A 208 -12.60 -23.84 -2.53
#